data_AF-A0A7C2C3T9-F1
#
_entry.id   AF-A0A7C2C3T9-F1
#
_cell.length_a   1.000
_cell.length_b   1.000
_cell.length_c   1.000
_cell.angle_alpha   90.00
_cell.angle_beta   90.00
_cell.angle_gamma   90.00
#
_symmetry.space_group_name_H-M   'P 1'
#
loop_
_entity.id
_entity.type
_entity.pdbx_description
1 polymer ?
#
loop_
_entity_poly.entity_id
_entity_poly.type
_entity_poly.pdbx_seq_one_letter_code
_entity_poly.pdbx_strand_id
1 'polypeptide(L)'
;MSEAADIRDELNRKLESDGILVRGRVTPAYAEILSPEALRFVATLHREFNPGRRRLLRRRAEIQADINAGKLPDFLPETEEIRRADWRVAPEP
;
A
#
# COMPACT_ATOMS: atom_id res chain seq x y z
N MET A 1 2.22 -28.96 -21.97
CA MET A 1 1.98 -27.84 -21.05
C MET A 1 2.90 -26.71 -21.47
N SER A 2 2.35 -25.64 -22.07
CA SER A 2 3.15 -24.58 -22.70
C SER A 2 3.94 -23.80 -21.66
N GLU A 3 5.26 -23.82 -21.74
CA GLU A 3 6.13 -22.93 -20.97
C GLU A 3 6.00 -21.52 -21.57
N ALA A 4 5.07 -20.73 -21.03
CA ALA A 4 4.87 -19.37 -21.51
C ALA A 4 6.17 -18.55 -21.30
N ALA A 5 6.62 -17.87 -22.35
CA ALA A 5 7.86 -17.10 -22.34
C ALA A 5 7.89 -16.12 -21.16
N ASP A 6 8.95 -16.16 -20.35
CA ASP A 6 9.15 -15.19 -19.27
C ASP A 6 9.69 -13.88 -19.85
N ILE A 7 8.92 -12.81 -19.71
CA ILE A 7 9.25 -11.47 -20.25
C ILE A 7 9.76 -10.52 -19.17
N ARG A 8 9.99 -11.00 -17.93
CA ARG A 8 10.41 -10.17 -16.79
C ARG A 8 11.61 -9.28 -17.11
N ASP A 9 12.62 -9.83 -17.77
CA ASP A 9 13.87 -9.11 -18.01
C ASP A 9 13.68 -7.97 -19.04
N GLU A 10 12.82 -8.17 -20.03
CA GLU A 10 12.42 -7.09 -20.94
C GLU A 10 11.66 -5.98 -20.20
N LEU A 11 10.72 -6.37 -19.33
CA LEU A 11 9.94 -5.43 -18.54
C LEU A 11 10.83 -4.61 -17.60
N ASN A 12 11.78 -5.25 -16.92
CA ASN A 12 12.73 -4.57 -16.04
C ASN A 12 13.63 -3.57 -16.80
N ARG A 13 14.08 -3.90 -18.02
CA ARG A 13 14.82 -2.94 -18.86
C ARG A 13 14.00 -1.68 -19.17
N LYS A 14 12.71 -1.83 -19.47
CA LYS A 14 11.82 -0.68 -19.75
C LYS A 14 11.57 0.23 -18.55
N LEU A 15 11.78 -0.30 -17.34
CA LEU A 15 11.47 0.36 -16.07
C LEU A 15 12.72 0.75 -15.26
N GLU A 16 13.91 0.53 -15.81
CA GLU A 16 15.18 0.75 -15.11
C GLU A 16 15.33 2.20 -14.64
N SER A 17 15.01 3.17 -15.52
CA SER A 17 15.03 4.60 -15.18
C SER A 17 13.98 5.00 -14.14
N ASP A 18 12.92 4.21 -13.97
CA ASP A 18 11.90 4.45 -12.96
C ASP A 18 12.30 3.87 -11.59
N GLY A 19 13.43 3.17 -11.45
CA GLY A 19 13.83 2.54 -10.19
C GLY A 19 12.86 1.44 -9.73
N ILE A 20 12.24 0.73 -10.68
CA ILE A 20 11.33 -0.39 -10.42
C ILE A 20 12.03 -1.70 -10.79
N LEU A 21 11.91 -2.71 -9.91
CA LEU A 21 12.44 -4.04 -10.15
C LEU A 21 11.37 -5.10 -9.86
N VAL A 22 10.95 -5.81 -10.91
CA VAL A 22 10.08 -6.99 -10.81
C VAL A 22 10.95 -8.22 -10.59
N ARG A 23 10.76 -8.89 -9.45
CA ARG A 23 11.57 -10.07 -9.06
C ARG A 23 10.97 -11.40 -9.54
N GLY A 24 9.64 -11.50 -9.54
CA GLY A 24 8.92 -12.72 -9.96
C GLY A 24 8.89 -12.91 -11.47
N ARG A 25 8.68 -14.16 -11.91
CA ARG A 25 8.44 -14.52 -13.32
C ARG A 25 7.24 -13.74 -13.86
N VAL A 26 7.35 -13.23 -15.08
CA VAL A 26 6.26 -12.51 -15.77
C VAL A 26 5.93 -13.25 -17.05
N THR A 27 4.80 -13.95 -17.07
CA THR A 27 4.27 -14.56 -18.30
C THR A 27 3.57 -13.49 -19.15
N PRO A 28 3.26 -13.76 -20.43
CA PRO A 28 2.53 -12.81 -21.26
C PRO A 28 1.15 -12.45 -20.68
N ALA A 29 0.47 -13.41 -20.03
CA ALA A 29 -0.80 -13.17 -19.35
C ALA A 29 -0.66 -12.21 -18.16
N TYR A 30 0.49 -12.21 -17.47
CA TYR A 30 0.75 -11.26 -16.39
C TYR A 30 1.06 -9.86 -16.93
N ALA A 31 1.58 -9.75 -18.15
CA ALA A 31 1.93 -8.48 -18.78
C ALA A 31 0.72 -7.56 -18.98
N GLU A 32 -0.47 -8.13 -19.12
CA GLU A 32 -1.73 -7.39 -19.24
C GLU A 32 -2.03 -6.57 -17.97
N ILE A 33 -1.67 -7.11 -16.79
CA ILE A 33 -1.84 -6.43 -15.50
C ILE A 33 -0.59 -5.63 -15.12
N LEU A 34 0.59 -6.22 -15.34
CA LEU A 34 1.89 -5.64 -15.03
C LEU A 34 2.43 -4.81 -16.19
N SER A 35 1.57 -3.99 -16.79
CA SER A 35 2.00 -3.07 -17.84
C SER A 35 3.00 -2.04 -17.27
N PRO A 36 3.90 -1.49 -18.10
CA PRO A 36 4.83 -0.46 -17.65
C PRO A 36 4.11 0.74 -17.02
N GLU A 37 2.97 1.14 -17.56
CA GLU A 37 2.17 2.27 -17.08
C GLU A 37 1.57 1.97 -15.69
N ALA A 38 1.01 0.76 -15.51
CA ALA A 38 0.48 0.32 -14.22
C ALA A 38 1.58 0.26 -13.15
N LEU A 39 2.76 -0.26 -13.51
CA LEU A 39 3.89 -0.34 -12.59
C LEU A 39 4.44 1.04 -12.21
N ARG A 40 4.51 1.99 -13.16
CA ARG A 40 4.87 3.38 -12.86
C ARG A 40 3.84 4.03 -11.94
N PHE A 41 2.55 3.80 -12.16
CA PHE A 41 1.50 4.28 -11.27
C PHE A 41 1.63 3.73 -9.85
N VAL A 42 1.83 2.41 -9.70
CA VAL A 42 2.08 1.77 -8.39
C VAL A 42 3.34 2.34 -7.73
N ALA A 43 4.40 2.61 -8.50
CA ALA A 43 5.60 3.23 -7.97
C ALA A 43 5.35 4.66 -7.44
N THR A 44 4.52 5.45 -8.13
CA THR A 44 4.08 6.76 -7.64
C THR A 44 3.32 6.64 -6.32
N LEU A 45 2.33 5.74 -6.24
CA LEU A 45 1.61 5.48 -4.99
C LEU A 45 2.54 5.02 -3.86
N HIS A 46 3.52 4.17 -4.19
CA HIS A 46 4.49 3.70 -3.21
C HIS A 46 5.34 4.85 -2.67
N ARG A 47 5.86 5.73 -3.53
CA ARG A 47 6.68 6.86 -3.11
C ARG A 47 5.91 7.81 -2.20
N GLU A 48 4.66 8.10 -2.57
CA GLU A 48 3.80 9.01 -1.82
C GLU A 48 3.38 8.42 -0.46
N PHE A 49 2.87 7.19 -0.45
CA PHE A 49 2.17 6.66 0.73
C PHE A 49 2.99 5.71 1.61
N ASN A 50 4.07 5.10 1.10
CA ASN A 50 4.86 4.15 1.89
C ASN A 50 5.51 4.78 3.14
N PRO A 51 6.04 6.03 3.12
CA PRO A 51 6.51 6.68 4.34
C PRO A 51 5.42 6.75 5.44
N GLY A 52 4.20 7.10 5.07
CA GLY A 52 3.03 7.11 5.96
C GLY A 52 2.69 5.71 6.49
N ARG A 53 2.63 4.71 5.60
CA ARG A 53 2.41 3.31 5.98
C ARG A 53 3.40 2.82 7.03
N ARG A 54 4.71 3.06 6.81
CA ARG A 54 5.77 2.66 7.77
C ARG A 54 5.62 3.37 9.11
N ARG A 55 5.29 4.66 9.11
CA ARG A 55 5.04 5.41 10.35
C ARG A 55 3.86 4.83 11.14
N LEU A 56 2.76 4.49 10.46
CA LEU A 56 1.59 3.90 11.10
C LEU A 56 1.89 2.51 11.68
N LEU A 57 2.70 1.69 10.98
CA LEU A 57 3.11 0.38 11.51
C LEU A 57 3.96 0.50 12.78
N ARG A 58 4.86 1.48 12.86
CA ARG A 58 5.60 1.75 14.10
C ARG A 58 4.67 2.18 15.23
N ARG A 59 3.74 3.10 14.95
CA ARG A 59 2.75 3.56 15.93
C ARG A 59 1.88 2.41 16.48
N ARG A 60 1.56 1.40 15.66
CA ARG A 60 0.86 0.20 16.14
C ARG A 60 1.68 -0.57 17.18
N ALA A 61 2.98 -0.71 16.97
CA ALA A 61 3.86 -1.38 17.94
C ALA A 61 3.98 -0.57 19.23
N GLU A 62 4.08 0.76 19.14
CA GLU A 62 4.09 1.67 20.30
C GLU A 62 2.80 1.54 21.13
N ILE A 63 1.63 1.62 20.49
CA ILE A 63 0.34 1.45 21.17
C ILE A 63 0.23 0.07 21.82
N GLN A 64 0.71 -0.98 21.15
CA GLN A 64 0.68 -2.33 21.72
C GLN A 64 1.56 -2.44 22.97
N ALA A 65 2.71 -1.77 23.01
CA ALA A 65 3.57 -1.73 24.19
C ALA A 65 2.86 -1.05 25.37
N ASP A 66 2.17 0.07 25.14
CA ASP A 66 1.37 0.75 26.16
C ASP A 66 0.27 -0.16 26.72
N ILE A 67 -0.45 -0.87 25.84
CA ILE A 67 -1.51 -1.81 26.24
C ILE A 67 -0.93 -2.93 27.10
N ASN A 68 0.21 -3.49 26.70
CA ASN A 68 0.89 -4.54 27.46
C ASN A 68 1.37 -4.05 28.84
N ALA A 69 1.65 -2.75 28.98
CA ALA A 69 1.98 -2.10 30.24
C ALA A 69 0.74 -1.77 31.11
N GLY A 70 -0.46 -2.17 30.68
CA GLY A 70 -1.71 -2.01 31.43
C GLY A 70 -2.56 -0.81 31.03
N LYS A 71 -2.15 -0.03 30.02
CA LYS A 71 -2.97 1.06 29.48
C LYS A 71 -4.04 0.51 28.56
N LEU A 72 -5.20 0.17 29.12
CA LEU A 72 -6.32 -0.35 28.34
C LEU A 72 -6.87 0.71 27.35
N PRO A 73 -7.31 0.31 26.14
CA PRO A 73 -7.93 1.22 25.19
C PRO A 73 -9.23 1.82 25.74
N ASP A 74 -9.45 3.10 25.44
CA ASP A 74 -10.70 3.82 25.74
C ASP A 74 -10.94 4.91 24.68
N PHE A 75 -12.10 5.58 24.71
CA PHE A 75 -12.42 6.66 23.81
C PHE A 75 -11.50 7.86 23.99
N LEU A 76 -10.89 8.30 22.89
CA LEU A 76 -10.03 9.48 22.87
C LEU A 76 -10.86 10.75 23.14
N PRO A 77 -10.54 11.55 24.18
CA PRO A 77 -11.21 12.82 24.43
C PRO A 77 -11.10 13.79 23.25
N GLU A 78 -9.98 13.77 22.53
CA GLU A 78 -9.69 14.69 21.42
C GLU A 78 -10.61 14.50 20.21
N THR A 79 -11.34 13.38 20.13
CA THR A 79 -12.30 13.10 19.04
C THR A 79 -13.76 13.11 19.52
N GLU A 80 -14.04 13.62 20.72
CA GLU A 80 -15.40 13.67 21.29
C GLU A 80 -16.36 14.51 20.44
N GLU A 81 -15.92 15.66 19.93
CA GLU A 81 -16.75 16.53 19.09
C GLU A 81 -17.21 15.82 17.82
N ILE A 82 -16.34 15.04 17.18
CA ILE A 82 -16.68 14.25 15.99
C ILE A 82 -17.75 13.19 16.32
N ARG A 83 -17.66 12.56 17.49
CA ARG A 83 -18.64 11.55 17.93
C ARG A 83 -20.00 12.15 18.28
N ARG A 84 -20.05 13.41 18.69
CA ARG A 84 -21.28 14.12 19.08
C ARG A 84 -21.92 14.92 17.95
N ALA A 85 -21.19 15.17 16.87
CA ALA A 85 -21.71 15.88 15.70
C ALA A 85 -22.73 15.04 14.91
N ASP A 86 -23.72 15.70 14.32
CA ASP A 86 -24.65 15.09 13.36
C ASP A 86 -24.03 15.10 11.96
N TRP A 87 -23.36 14.01 11.58
CA TRP A 87 -22.73 13.84 10.28
C TRP A 87 -23.10 12.49 9.66
N ARG A 88 -22.98 12.41 8.34
CA ARG A 88 -23.18 11.18 7.56
C ARG A 88 -22.05 11.01 6.55
N VAL A 89 -21.81 9.77 6.14
CA VAL A 89 -20.88 9.47 5.04
C VAL A 89 -21.38 10.07 3.73
N ALA A 90 -20.50 10.13 2.73
CA ALA A 90 -20.88 10.51 1.36
C ALA A 90 -22.01 9.59 0.83
N PRO A 91 -22.88 10.10 -0.06
CA PRO A 91 -23.96 9.30 -0.64
C PRO A 91 -23.42 8.09 -1.41
N GLU A 92 -24.26 7.06 -1.53
CA GLU A 92 -23.99 5.93 -2.40
C GLU A 92 -23.86 6.36 -3.88
N PRO A 93 -23.01 5.68 -4.69
CA PRO A 93 -22.87 5.96 -6.11
C PRO A 93 -24.12 5.65 -6.95
#